data_AF-A0AAW1B700-F1
#
_entry.id   AF-A0AAW1B700-F1
#
_cell.length_a   1.000
_cell.length_b   1.000
_cell.length_c   1.000
_cell.angle_alpha   90.00
_cell.angle_beta   90.00
_cell.angle_gamma   90.00
#
_symmetry.space_group_name_H-M   'P 1'
#
loop_
_entity.id
_entity.type
_entity.pdbx_description
1 polymer ?
#
loop_
_entity_poly.entity_id
_entity_poly.type
_entity_poly.pdbx_seq_one_letter_code
_entity_poly.pdbx_strand_id
1 'polypeptide(L)'
;MESAQLFFYFSAIAVLIPCHGFSVDTEQPVVFREAVKSFGYSVVQFGSGPSAGVLVGAPLQQGGVNETGKLYNCQATSSKSGGCQEVVLQSKH
;
A
#
# COMPACT_ATOMS: atom_id res chain seq x y z
N MET A 1 -50.25 13.85 17.05
CA MET A 1 -49.42 12.81 17.70
C MET A 1 -48.65 12.01 16.66
N GLU A 2 -49.31 11.59 15.57
CA GLU A 2 -48.72 10.96 14.37
C GLU A 2 -47.52 11.70 13.76
N SER A 3 -47.63 13.03 13.63
CA SER A 3 -46.61 13.84 12.95
C SER A 3 -45.30 13.88 13.72
N ALA A 4 -45.35 13.96 15.04
CA ALA A 4 -44.17 14.02 15.90
C ALA A 4 -43.40 12.69 15.88
N GLN A 5 -44.10 11.56 15.90
CA GLN A 5 -43.49 10.24 15.79
C GLN A 5 -42.79 10.04 14.44
N LEU A 6 -43.39 10.51 13.33
CA LEU A 6 -42.76 10.47 12.01
C LEU A 6 -41.46 11.31 11.97
N PHE A 7 -41.45 12.49 12.58
CA PHE A 7 -40.25 13.34 12.68
C PHE A 7 -39.13 12.66 13.48
N PHE A 8 -39.45 12.05 14.62
CA PHE A 8 -38.46 11.31 15.41
C PHE A 8 -37.94 10.06 14.69
N TYR A 9 -38.78 9.37 13.93
CA TYR A 9 -38.38 8.20 13.14
C TYR A 9 -37.45 8.60 11.98
N PHE A 10 -37.77 9.70 11.29
CA PHE A 10 -36.90 10.25 10.24
C PHE A 10 -35.55 10.73 10.79
N SER A 11 -35.54 11.36 11.97
CA SER A 11 -34.29 11.80 12.60
C SER A 11 -33.42 10.62 13.06
N ALA A 12 -34.03 9.53 13.55
CA ALA A 12 -33.30 8.33 13.96
C ALA A 12 -32.64 7.59 12.78
N ILE A 13 -33.28 7.59 11.59
CA ILE A 13 -32.73 6.97 10.37
C ILE A 13 -31.52 7.78 9.83
N ALA A 14 -31.56 9.11 9.93
CA ALA A 14 -30.47 9.97 9.46
C ALA A 14 -29.18 9.85 10.28
N VAL A 15 -29.26 9.43 11.55
CA VAL A 15 -28.11 9.31 12.46
C VAL A 15 -27.34 8.00 12.27
N LEU A 16 -27.91 7.00 11.59
CA LEU A 16 -27.32 5.68 11.36
C LEU A 16 -26.61 5.52 10.01
N ILE A 17 -26.30 6.63 9.31
CA ILE A 17 -25.50 6.55 8.09
C ILE A 17 -24.04 6.35 8.51
N PRO A 18 -23.40 5.21 8.17
CA PRO A 18 -21.98 5.03 8.45
C PRO A 18 -21.20 6.11 7.71
N CYS A 19 -20.50 6.97 8.46
CA CYS A 19 -19.50 7.87 7.89
C CYS A 19 -18.37 7.02 7.32
N HIS A 20 -18.41 6.71 6.02
CA HIS A 20 -17.25 6.19 5.30
C HIS A 20 -16.21 7.32 5.19
N GLY A 21 -15.31 7.40 6.16
CA GLY A 21 -14.25 8.40 6.20
C GLY A 21 -13.13 8.17 5.18
N PHE A 22 -12.70 9.29 4.59
CA PHE A 22 -11.38 9.70 4.05
C PHE A 22 -10.65 8.84 2.98
N SER A 23 -11.00 9.16 1.72
CA SER A 23 -10.18 9.28 0.48
C SER A 23 -9.17 8.19 0.07
N VAL A 24 -8.99 7.13 0.84
CA VAL A 24 -8.07 6.03 0.55
C VAL A 24 -8.90 4.77 0.31
N ASP A 25 -8.73 4.16 -0.86
CA ASP A 25 -9.38 2.88 -1.16
C ASP A 25 -8.79 1.78 -0.26
N THR A 26 -9.65 1.22 0.60
CA THR A 26 -9.32 0.13 1.50
C THR A 26 -9.82 -1.23 1.00
N GLU A 27 -10.70 -1.25 0.00
CA GLU A 27 -11.31 -2.47 -0.53
C GLU A 27 -10.42 -3.13 -1.58
N GLN A 28 -9.66 -2.33 -2.35
CA GLN A 28 -8.82 -2.84 -3.44
C GLN A 28 -7.36 -2.33 -3.36
N PRO A 29 -6.62 -2.65 -2.29
CA PRO A 29 -5.22 -2.27 -2.19
C PRO A 29 -4.35 -3.03 -3.21
N VAL A 30 -3.30 -2.37 -3.72
CA VAL A 30 -2.19 -3.06 -4.38
C VAL A 30 -1.28 -3.64 -3.31
N VAL A 31 -1.07 -4.95 -3.33
CA VAL A 31 -0.21 -5.63 -2.35
C VAL A 31 1.06 -6.12 -3.04
N PHE A 32 2.20 -5.59 -2.62
CA PHE A 32 3.51 -6.08 -3.01
C PHE A 32 3.96 -7.18 -2.03
N ARG A 33 4.37 -8.34 -2.56
CA ARG A 33 4.82 -9.48 -1.75
C ARG A 33 6.06 -10.07 -2.37
N GLU A 34 7.11 -10.19 -1.57
CA GLU A 34 8.35 -10.86 -1.95
C GLU A 34 8.74 -11.88 -0.89
N ALA A 35 9.20 -13.05 -1.32
CA ALA A 35 9.63 -14.13 -0.43
C ALA A 35 11.07 -13.91 0.07
N VAL A 36 11.33 -12.72 0.63
CA VAL A 36 12.66 -12.25 1.05
C VAL A 36 12.62 -11.75 2.50
N LYS A 37 13.77 -11.80 3.17
CA LYS A 37 13.82 -11.52 4.62
C LYS A 37 13.65 -10.02 4.90
N SER A 38 12.73 -9.70 5.81
CA SER A 38 12.43 -8.33 6.24
C SER A 38 11.97 -7.38 5.13
N PHE A 39 11.35 -7.90 4.08
CA PHE A 39 10.69 -7.07 3.08
C PHE A 39 9.65 -6.15 3.73
N GLY A 40 9.66 -4.86 3.39
CA GLY A 40 8.74 -3.87 3.95
C GLY A 40 9.24 -3.19 5.23
N TYR A 41 10.49 -3.41 5.63
CA TYR A 41 11.06 -2.77 6.83
C TYR A 41 11.12 -1.24 6.69
N SER A 42 11.40 -0.73 5.49
CA SER A 42 11.32 0.68 5.14
C SER A 42 10.65 0.83 3.77
N VAL A 43 9.84 1.89 3.61
CA VAL A 43 9.09 2.17 2.38
C VAL A 43 9.12 3.66 2.03
N VAL A 44 9.20 3.98 0.75
CA VAL A 44 9.09 5.36 0.25
C VAL A 44 8.47 5.37 -1.15
N GLN A 45 7.60 6.34 -1.44
CA GLN A 45 7.11 6.59 -2.79
C GLN A 45 8.18 7.33 -3.58
N PHE A 46 8.48 6.88 -4.79
CA PHE A 46 9.56 7.42 -5.61
C PHE A 46 9.16 7.50 -7.08
N GLY A 47 9.65 8.55 -7.77
CA GLY A 47 9.35 8.79 -9.18
C GLY A 47 7.98 9.42 -9.43
N SER A 48 7.60 9.52 -10.71
CA SER A 48 6.34 10.09 -11.18
C SER A 48 5.96 9.53 -12.56
N GLY A 49 4.66 9.55 -12.89
CA GLY A 49 4.17 9.09 -14.21
C GLY A 49 4.47 7.60 -14.45
N PRO A 50 4.99 7.21 -15.63
CA PRO A 50 5.31 5.81 -15.94
C PRO A 50 6.38 5.19 -15.04
N SER A 51 7.19 6.01 -14.35
CA SER A 51 8.26 5.56 -13.47
C SER A 51 7.88 5.65 -11.98
N ALA A 52 6.62 6.00 -11.67
CA ALA A 52 6.14 6.06 -10.30
C ALA A 52 6.11 4.65 -9.69
N GLY A 53 6.61 4.54 -8.46
CA GLY A 53 6.64 3.27 -7.75
C GLY A 53 6.90 3.45 -6.26
N VAL A 54 7.10 2.32 -5.59
CA VAL A 54 7.44 2.24 -4.17
C VAL A 54 8.79 1.56 -4.04
N LEU A 55 9.74 2.23 -3.41
CA LEU A 55 10.98 1.59 -2.99
C LEU A 55 10.76 0.89 -1.65
N VAL A 56 11.15 -0.37 -1.57
CA VAL A 56 10.95 -1.23 -0.39
C VAL A 56 12.29 -1.80 0.06
N GLY A 57 12.65 -1.55 1.33
CA GLY A 57 13.85 -2.09 1.95
C GLY A 57 13.64 -3.48 2.55
N ALA A 58 14.64 -4.34 2.41
CA ALA A 58 14.72 -5.68 2.99
C ALA A 58 16.10 -5.90 3.66
N PRO A 59 16.33 -5.32 4.86
CA PRO A 59 17.66 -5.25 5.47
C PRO A 59 18.29 -6.61 5.82
N LEU A 60 17.48 -7.65 6.04
CA LEU A 60 17.98 -9.00 6.36
C LEU A 60 18.11 -9.91 5.13
N GLN A 61 17.76 -9.43 3.95
CA GLN A 61 17.91 -10.21 2.72
C GLN A 61 19.39 -10.34 2.37
N GLN A 62 19.83 -11.56 2.09
CA GLN A 62 21.22 -11.86 1.72
C GLN A 62 21.45 -11.56 0.24
N GLY A 63 22.63 -11.04 -0.07
CA GLY A 63 23.12 -10.78 -1.44
C GLY A 63 24.30 -11.65 -1.81
N GLY A 64 25.34 -11.03 -2.38
CA GLY A 64 26.63 -11.66 -2.60
C GLY A 64 27.40 -11.96 -1.30
N VAL A 65 28.70 -12.21 -1.44
CA VAL A 65 29.59 -12.56 -0.32
C VAL A 65 29.60 -11.43 0.71
N ASN A 66 29.19 -11.75 1.95
CA ASN A 66 29.10 -10.82 3.08
C ASN A 66 28.23 -9.58 2.82
N GLU A 67 27.28 -9.67 1.88
CA GLU A 67 26.33 -8.60 1.58
C GLU A 67 24.97 -8.91 2.22
N THR A 68 24.44 -7.95 2.98
CA THR A 68 23.08 -7.98 3.53
C THR A 68 22.37 -6.68 3.22
N GLY A 69 21.06 -6.76 3.06
CA GLY A 69 20.22 -5.63 2.75
C GLY A 69 20.06 -5.47 1.26
N LYS A 70 18.82 -5.59 0.80
CA LYS A 70 18.42 -5.36 -0.58
C LYS A 70 17.34 -4.30 -0.66
N LEU A 71 17.28 -3.61 -1.80
CA LEU A 71 16.26 -2.62 -2.11
C LEU A 71 15.47 -3.10 -3.32
N TYR A 72 14.16 -2.91 -3.31
CA TYR A 72 13.28 -3.32 -4.39
C TYR A 72 12.50 -2.11 -4.91
N ASN A 73 12.37 -1.96 -6.21
CA ASN A 73 11.45 -1.02 -6.84
C ASN A 73 10.19 -1.76 -7.26
N CYS A 74 9.07 -1.37 -6.66
CA CYS A 74 7.77 -1.99 -6.82
C CYS A 74 6.83 -1.09 -7.62
N GLN A 75 6.27 -1.61 -8.70
CA GLN A 75 5.33 -0.88 -9.55
C GLN A 75 3.98 -1.57 -9.55
N ALA A 76 2.91 -0.77 -9.39
CA ALA A 76 1.56 -1.25 -9.58
C ALA A 76 1.41 -1.69 -11.05
N THR A 77 0.94 -2.92 -11.27
CA THR A 77 0.61 -3.39 -12.61
C THR A 77 -0.90 -3.30 -12.81
N SER A 78 -1.39 -3.56 -14.03
CA SER A 78 -2.83 -3.68 -14.29
C SER A 78 -3.51 -4.79 -13.49
N SER A 79 -2.73 -5.66 -12.84
CA SER A 79 -3.16 -6.73 -11.95
C SER A 79 -3.17 -6.25 -10.48
N LYS A 80 -4.06 -6.80 -9.65
CA LYS A 80 -4.11 -6.52 -8.19
C LYS A 80 -2.82 -6.89 -7.43
N SER A 81 -1.92 -7.62 -8.08
CA SER A 81 -0.54 -7.85 -7.67
C SER A 81 0.41 -6.90 -8.42
N GLY A 82 1.11 -6.04 -7.70
CA GLY A 82 2.23 -5.30 -8.27
C GLY A 82 3.50 -6.15 -8.35
N GLY A 83 4.44 -5.78 -9.23
CA GLY A 83 5.71 -6.48 -9.38
C GLY A 83 6.86 -5.68 -8.75
N CYS A 84 7.81 -6.36 -8.13
CA CYS A 84 9.01 -5.75 -7.57
C CYS A 84 10.27 -6.26 -8.28
N GLN A 85 11.23 -5.36 -8.49
CA GLN A 85 12.55 -5.69 -9.06
C GLN A 85 13.64 -5.22 -8.10
N GLU A 86 14.65 -6.06 -7.86
CA GLU A 86 15.81 -5.67 -7.05
C GLU A 86 16.55 -4.50 -7.71
N VAL A 87 16.88 -3.48 -6.91
CA VAL A 87 17.66 -2.32 -7.34
C VAL A 87 19.13 -2.58 -7.05
N VAL A 88 19.96 -2.54 -8.09
CA VAL A 88 21.41 -2.66 -7.98
C VAL A 88 22.01 -1.29 -7.64
N LEU A 89 22.47 -1.13 -6.39
CA LEU A 89 23.01 0.14 -5.90
C LEU A 89 24.50 0.36 -6.24
N GLN A 90 25.26 -0.72 -6.45
CA GLN A 90 26.68 -0.68 -6.78
C GLN A 90 26.98 -1.73 -7.86
N SER A 91 27.49 -1.29 -9.00
CA SER A 91 28.02 -2.19 -10.03
C SER A 91 29.44 -2.59 -9.64
N LYS A 92 29.75 -3.89 -9.61
CA LYS A 92 31.14 -4.36 -9.47
C LYS A 92 31.89 -4.02 -10.75
N HIS A 93 32.72 -2.97 -10.70
CA HIS A 93 33.80 -2.73 -11.65
C HIS A 93 35.10 -3.36 -11.14
#